data_AF-A0A2N0D2Q7-F1
#
_entry.id   AF-A0A2N0D2Q7-F1
#
_cell.length_a   1.000
_cell.length_b   1.000
_cell.length_c   1.000
_cell.angle_alpha   90.00
_cell.angle_beta   90.00
_cell.angle_gamma   90.00
#
_symmetry.space_group_name_H-M   'P 1'
#
loop_
_entity.id
_entity.type
_entity.pdbx_description
1 polymer ?
#
loop_
_entity_poly.entity_id
_entity_poly.type
_entity_poly.pdbx_seq_one_letter_code
_entity_poly.pdbx_strand_id
1 'polypeptide(L)'
;MTRPNASKPAYTPAPKPPYTGNGTEVVDNLTADTAPASRLLAIAAWHDRDWRGRERHGRHKRIAARLRQVAALVAATTVANDNAAVRAAA
;
A
#
# COMPACT_ATOMS: atom_id res chain seq x y z
N MET A 1 54.91 17.26 -8.36
CA MET A 1 54.44 16.02 -7.69
C MET A 1 52.92 16.00 -7.75
N THR A 2 52.33 15.22 -8.66
CA THR A 2 50.86 15.13 -8.84
C THR A 2 50.41 13.77 -8.32
N ARG A 3 49.52 13.76 -7.31
CA ARG A 3 48.96 12.52 -6.76
C ARG A 3 47.96 11.91 -7.76
N PRO A 4 48.02 10.60 -8.07
CA PRO A 4 47.01 9.98 -8.92
C PRO A 4 45.66 9.97 -8.19
N ASN A 5 44.66 10.58 -8.81
CA ASN A 5 43.27 10.54 -8.37
C ASN A 5 42.67 9.18 -8.78
N ALA A 6 42.57 8.25 -7.83
CA ALA A 6 41.97 6.95 -8.06
C ALA A 6 40.46 7.13 -8.35
N SER A 7 40.08 7.02 -9.62
CA SER A 7 38.68 7.06 -10.04
C SER A 7 37.96 5.85 -9.45
N LYS A 8 36.86 6.07 -8.73
CA LYS A 8 36.03 4.98 -8.20
C LYS A 8 35.51 4.13 -9.35
N PRO A 9 35.48 2.79 -9.23
CA PRO A 9 34.91 1.94 -10.27
C PRO A 9 33.43 2.27 -10.46
N ALA A 10 32.99 2.26 -11.72
CA ALA A 10 31.60 2.48 -12.07
C ALA A 10 30.73 1.38 -11.42
N TYR A 11 29.66 1.77 -10.73
CA TYR A 11 28.67 0.83 -10.22
C TYR A 11 27.84 0.31 -11.39
N THR A 12 27.98 -0.98 -11.70
CA THR A 12 27.10 -1.69 -12.63
C THR A 12 26.06 -2.43 -11.81
N PRO A 13 24.79 -2.00 -11.77
CA PRO A 13 23.75 -2.75 -11.06
C PRO A 13 23.56 -4.11 -11.72
N ALA A 14 23.48 -5.17 -10.90
CA ALA A 14 23.10 -6.49 -11.37
C ALA A 14 21.69 -6.45 -11.98
N PRO A 15 21.38 -7.28 -12.99
CA PRO A 15 20.04 -7.39 -13.55
C PRO A 15 19.05 -7.77 -12.45
N LYS A 16 18.08 -6.89 -12.16
CA LYS A 16 17.02 -7.20 -11.21
C LYS A 16 16.07 -8.22 -11.85
N PRO A 17 15.77 -9.35 -11.19
CA PRO A 17 14.76 -10.27 -11.69
C PRO A 17 13.43 -9.53 -11.89
N PRO A 18 12.64 -9.92 -12.91
CA PRO A 18 11.35 -9.29 -13.17
C PRO A 18 10.47 -9.45 -11.95
N TYR A 19 9.80 -8.36 -11.55
CA TYR A 19 8.83 -8.41 -10.47
C TYR A 19 7.62 -9.23 -10.92
N THR A 20 7.40 -10.38 -10.27
CA THR A 20 6.31 -11.32 -10.57
C THR A 20 5.03 -11.03 -9.80
N GLY A 21 5.05 -9.99 -8.97
CA GLY A 21 3.94 -9.62 -8.12
C GLY A 21 2.80 -8.86 -8.81
N ASN A 22 1.62 -8.86 -8.19
CA ASN A 22 0.43 -8.14 -8.67
C ASN A 22 0.44 -6.65 -8.31
N GLY A 23 1.39 -6.21 -7.47
CA GLY A 23 1.50 -4.81 -7.06
C GLY A 23 0.57 -4.41 -5.91
N THR A 24 -0.17 -5.36 -5.33
CA THR A 24 -1.11 -5.16 -4.21
C THR A 24 -0.83 -6.05 -3.00
N GLU A 25 0.24 -6.83 -2.99
CA GLU A 25 0.52 -7.84 -1.95
C GLU A 25 0.60 -7.21 -0.55
N VAL A 26 1.12 -5.99 -0.46
CA VAL A 26 1.16 -5.23 0.79
C VAL A 26 -0.24 -4.84 1.26
N VAL A 27 -1.12 -4.47 0.34
CA VAL A 27 -2.51 -4.11 0.63
C VAL A 27 -3.33 -5.34 1.03
N ASP A 28 -3.04 -6.48 0.40
CA ASP A 28 -3.73 -7.75 0.64
C ASP A 28 -3.51 -8.28 2.07
N ASN A 29 -2.41 -7.87 2.72
CA ASN A 29 -2.09 -8.26 4.10
C ASN A 29 -2.59 -7.27 5.17
N LEU A 30 -3.33 -6.22 4.79
CA LEU A 30 -3.82 -5.23 5.76
C LEU A 30 -5.07 -5.74 6.49
N THR A 31 -5.01 -5.74 7.83
CA THR A 31 -6.10 -6.12 8.73
C THR A 31 -6.58 -4.94 9.58
N ALA A 32 -7.68 -5.15 10.32
CA ALA A 32 -8.22 -4.17 11.26
C ALA A 32 -7.19 -3.77 12.34
N ASP A 33 -6.36 -4.73 12.76
CA ASP A 33 -5.30 -4.52 13.76
C ASP A 33 -4.12 -3.71 13.20
N THR A 34 -3.95 -3.71 11.87
CA THR A 34 -2.85 -3.01 11.21
C THR A 34 -3.18 -1.54 10.99
N ALA A 35 -4.40 -1.24 10.55
CA ALA A 35 -4.86 0.12 10.33
C ALA A 35 -6.39 0.21 10.37
N PRO A 36 -6.96 1.27 10.96
CA PRO A 36 -8.40 1.49 10.92
C PRO A 36 -8.86 1.80 9.49
N ALA A 37 -10.12 1.43 9.18
CA ALA A 37 -10.72 1.64 7.86
C ALA A 37 -10.61 3.09 7.37
N SER A 38 -10.76 4.07 8.26
CA SER A 38 -10.62 5.50 7.94
C SER A 38 -9.24 5.86 7.38
N ARG A 39 -8.17 5.25 7.91
CA ARG A 39 -6.81 5.46 7.43
C ARG A 39 -6.58 4.80 6.06
N LEU A 40 -7.14 3.62 5.84
CA LEU A 40 -7.10 2.94 4.55
C LEU A 40 -7.79 3.76 3.45
N LEU A 41 -8.93 4.39 3.77
CA LEU A 41 -9.63 5.30 2.86
C LEU A 41 -8.82 6.57 2.55
N ALA A 42 -8.15 7.16 3.54
CA ALA A 42 -7.28 8.32 3.32
C ALA A 42 -6.10 7.98 2.39
N ILE A 43 -5.51 6.79 2.54
CA ILE A 43 -4.43 6.31 1.66
C ILE A 43 -4.98 6.03 0.26
N ALA A 44 -6.18 5.45 0.13
CA ALA A 44 -6.83 5.26 -1.17
C ALA A 44 -7.04 6.59 -1.89
N ALA A 45 -7.51 7.62 -1.18
CA ALA A 45 -7.67 8.97 -1.73
C ALA A 45 -6.34 9.59 -2.15
N TRP A 46 -5.25 9.34 -1.40
CA TRP A 46 -3.90 9.74 -1.82
C TRP A 46 -3.45 9.03 -3.10
N HIS A 47 -3.77 7.74 -3.25
CA HIS A 47 -3.47 6.97 -4.46
C HIS A 47 -4.30 7.41 -5.67
N ASP A 48 -5.52 7.92 -5.47
CA ASP A 48 -6.33 8.50 -6.54
C ASP A 48 -5.97 9.96 -6.86
N ARG A 49 -5.31 10.67 -5.93
CA ARG A 49 -4.96 12.07 -6.12
C ARG A 49 -3.95 12.25 -7.24
N ASP A 50 -4.36 13.02 -8.24
CA ASP A 50 -3.54 13.39 -9.39
C ASP A 50 -2.33 14.26 -8.98
N TRP A 51 -1.11 13.87 -9.37
CA TRP A 51 0.08 14.71 -9.18
C TRP A 51 0.46 15.25 -10.56
N ARG A 52 0.10 16.52 -10.83
CA ARG A 52 0.49 17.32 -12.01
C ARG A 52 -0.32 17.12 -13.31
N GLY A 53 -1.63 16.94 -13.24
CA GLY A 53 -2.51 16.99 -14.42
C GLY A 53 -2.39 15.77 -15.35
N ARG A 54 -1.92 14.63 -14.83
CA ARG A 54 -1.81 13.38 -15.57
C ARG A 54 -2.32 12.25 -14.70
N GLU A 55 -3.40 11.60 -15.17
CA GLU A 55 -3.99 10.46 -14.48
C GLU A 55 -2.90 9.52 -13.96
N ARG A 56 -2.89 9.29 -12.64
CA ARG A 56 -1.97 8.30 -12.07
C ARG A 56 -2.17 6.97 -12.80
N HIS A 57 -1.05 6.38 -13.24
CA HIS A 57 -0.99 5.11 -13.96
C HIS A 57 -1.90 4.05 -13.32
N GLY A 58 -2.52 3.19 -14.13
CA GLY A 58 -3.55 2.22 -13.71
C GLY A 58 -3.18 1.33 -12.51
N ARG A 59 -1.90 1.22 -12.14
CA ARG A 59 -1.46 0.62 -10.87
C ARG A 59 -1.98 1.37 -9.64
N HIS A 60 -1.94 2.70 -9.61
CA HIS A 60 -2.43 3.48 -8.47
C HIS A 60 -3.94 3.38 -8.31
N LYS A 61 -4.70 3.42 -9.42
CA LYS A 61 -6.15 3.18 -9.41
C LYS A 61 -6.48 1.78 -8.88
N ARG A 62 -5.73 0.74 -9.29
CA ARG A 62 -5.87 -0.62 -8.74
C ARG A 62 -5.60 -0.69 -7.24
N ILE A 63 -4.53 -0.05 -6.77
CA ILE A 63 -4.20 0.01 -5.33
C ILE A 63 -5.29 0.74 -4.55
N ALA A 64 -5.80 1.88 -5.05
CA ALA A 64 -6.88 2.62 -4.41
C ALA A 64 -8.17 1.80 -4.33
N ALA A 65 -8.55 1.12 -5.41
CA ALA A 65 -9.71 0.22 -5.42
C ALA A 65 -9.55 -0.91 -4.39
N ARG A 66 -8.37 -1.53 -4.33
CA ARG A 66 -8.09 -2.61 -3.37
C ARG A 66 -8.11 -2.11 -1.92
N LEU A 67 -7.53 -0.94 -1.64
CA LEU A 67 -7.58 -0.31 -0.32
C LEU A 67 -9.01 -0.04 0.15
N ARG A 68 -9.91 0.38 -0.76
CA ARG A 68 -11.33 0.55 -0.43
C ARG A 68 -12.03 -0.76 -0.09
N GLN A 69 -11.74 -1.83 -0.84
CA GLN A 69 -12.27 -3.15 -0.54
C GLN A 69 -11.83 -3.64 0.84
N VAL A 70 -10.53 -3.51 1.15
CA VAL A 70 -10.00 -3.89 2.46
C VAL A 70 -10.60 -3.03 3.57
N ALA A 71 -10.76 -1.72 3.36
CA ALA A 71 -11.42 -0.84 4.32
C ALA A 71 -12.86 -1.27 4.64
N ALA A 72 -13.62 -1.72 3.62
CA ALA A 72 -14.97 -2.24 3.81
C ALA A 72 -14.98 -3.53 4.63
N LEU A 73 -14.04 -4.46 4.35
CA LEU A 73 -13.89 -5.69 5.14
C LEU A 73 -13.52 -5.39 6.59
N VAL A 74 -12.56 -4.49 6.82
CA VAL A 74 -12.14 -4.06 8.16
C VAL A 74 -13.31 -3.48 8.94
N ALA A 75 -14.08 -2.57 8.34
CA ALA A 75 -15.24 -1.98 8.99
C ALA A 75 -16.33 -3.02 9.32
N ALA A 76 -16.59 -3.96 8.41
CA ALA A 76 -17.56 -5.04 8.63
C ALA A 76 -17.15 -5.96 9.80
N THR A 77 -15.86 -6.32 9.88
CA THR A 77 -15.34 -7.14 10.98
C THR A 77 -15.44 -6.43 12.33
N THR A 78 -15.15 -5.12 12.40
CA THR A 78 -15.33 -4.35 13.63
C THR A 78 -16.78 -4.37 14.11
N VAL A 79 -17.74 -4.10 13.22
CA VAL A 79 -19.18 -4.14 13.55
C VAL A 79 -19.62 -5.53 14.01
N ALA A 80 -19.12 -6.59 13.38
CA ALA A 80 -19.42 -7.96 13.79
C ALA A 80 -18.91 -8.26 15.21
N ASN A 81 -17.70 -7.82 15.53
CA ASN A 81 -17.10 -8.02 16.86
C ASN A 81 -17.84 -7.22 17.94
N ASP A 82 -18.20 -5.97 17.66
CA ASP A 82 -18.95 -5.13 18.59
C ASP A 82 -20.33 -5.74 18.92
N ASN A 83 -21.04 -6.23 17.90
CA ASN A 83 -22.32 -6.92 18.09
C ASN A 83 -22.18 -8.24 18.86
N ALA A 84 -21.09 -9.00 18.64
CA ALA A 84 -20.83 -10.22 19.40
C ALA A 84 -20.59 -9.92 20.89
N ALA A 85 -19.86 -8.84 21.20
CA ALA A 85 -19.63 -8.41 22.57
C ALA A 85 -20.93 -7.99 23.28
N VAL A 86 -21.79 -7.23 22.60
CA VAL A 86 -23.12 -6.85 23.15
C VAL A 86 -23.98 -8.07 23.43
N ARG A 87 -23.98 -9.07 22.54
CA ARG A 87 -24.76 -10.31 22.73
C ARG A 87 -24.21 -11.22 23.83
N ALA A 88 -22.91 -11.18 24.10
CA ALA A 88 -22.30 -11.93 25.20
C ALA A 88 -22.56 -11.28 26.58
N ALA A 89 -22.91 -10.00 26.60
CA ALA A 89 -23.20 -9.22 27.80
C ALA A 89 -24.70 -9.15 28.17
N ALA A 90 -25.58 -9.73 27.34
CA ALA A 90 -27.03 -9.79 27.52
C ALA A 90 -27.48 -11.17 27.99
#